data_AF-A0A7C4HNS4-F1
#
_entry.id   AF-A0A7C4HNS4-F1
#
_cell.length_a   1.000
_cell.length_b   1.000
_cell.length_c   1.000
_cell.angle_alpha   90.00
_cell.angle_beta   90.00
_cell.angle_gamma   90.00
#
_symmetry.space_group_name_H-M   'P 1'
#
loop_
_entity.id
_entity.type
_entity.pdbx_description
1 polymer ?
#
loop_
_entity_poly.entity_id
_entity_poly.type
_entity_poly.pdbx_seq_one_letter_code
_entity_poly.pdbx_strand_id
1 'polypeptide(L)'
;MSATDVARGFSRVLNALEHGGEEIVIMRNHQPVARLVPGAPRMTALEALADIHRTLDDSEGEAWLATARSADRLLARETRDPWA
;
A
#
# COMPACT_ATOMS: atom_id res chain seq x y z
N MET A 1 -20.58 -4.94 -14.14
CA MET A 1 -20.21 -5.54 -15.45
C MET A 1 -20.38 -7.05 -15.38
N SER A 2 -20.79 -7.77 -16.44
CA SER A 2 -20.93 -9.24 -16.35
C SER A 2 -19.60 -9.98 -16.49
N ALA A 3 -19.48 -11.17 -15.90
CA ALA A 3 -18.29 -12.02 -16.01
C ALA A 3 -17.98 -12.40 -17.48
N THR A 4 -19.00 -12.57 -18.31
CA THR A 4 -18.83 -12.87 -19.74
C THR A 4 -18.28 -11.67 -20.51
N ASP A 5 -18.72 -10.46 -20.19
CA ASP A 5 -18.20 -9.23 -20.83
C ASP A 5 -16.74 -9.01 -20.47
N VAL A 6 -16.38 -9.22 -19.20
CA VAL A 6 -15.00 -9.14 -18.71
C VAL A 6 -14.12 -10.17 -19.44
N ALA A 7 -14.57 -11.43 -19.55
CA ALA A 7 -13.81 -12.48 -20.22
C ALA A 7 -13.59 -12.19 -21.71
N ARG A 8 -14.60 -11.66 -22.41
CA ARG A 8 -14.50 -11.33 -23.85
C ARG A 8 -13.66 -10.10 -24.15
N GLY A 9 -13.47 -9.20 -23.17
CA GLY A 9 -12.88 -7.89 -23.36
C GLY A 9 -11.81 -7.54 -22.33
N PHE A 10 -11.12 -8.53 -21.76
CA PHE A 10 -10.32 -8.33 -20.56
C PHE A 10 -9.28 -7.21 -20.68
N SER A 11 -8.53 -7.14 -21.79
CA SER A 11 -7.55 -6.06 -22.02
C SER A 11 -8.18 -4.67 -22.03
N ARG A 12 -9.39 -4.52 -22.58
CA ARG A 12 -10.11 -3.24 -22.57
C ARG A 12 -10.55 -2.85 -21.16
N VAL A 13 -10.97 -3.84 -20.36
CA VAL A 13 -11.34 -3.65 -18.96
C VAL A 13 -10.13 -3.20 -18.15
N LEU A 14 -8.95 -3.81 -18.35
CA LEU A 14 -7.72 -3.40 -17.69
C LEU A 14 -7.29 -1.97 -18.08
N ASN A 15 -7.39 -1.61 -19.36
CA ASN A 15 -7.08 -0.24 -19.80
C ASN A 15 -8.03 0.79 -19.16
N ALA A 16 -9.32 0.47 -19.05
CA ALA A 16 -10.29 1.32 -18.37
C ALA A 16 -9.99 1.45 -16.87
N LEU A 17 -9.57 0.36 -16.23
CA LEU A 17 -9.16 0.32 -14.83
C LEU A 17 -7.88 1.16 -14.57
N GLU A 18 -6.92 1.15 -15.51
CA GLU A 18 -5.67 1.91 -15.41
C GLU A 18 -5.88 3.42 -15.54
N HIS A 19 -6.79 3.88 -16.43
CA HIS A 19 -6.96 5.31 -16.73
C HIS A 19 -8.12 5.96 -15.98
N GLY A 20 -9.14 5.17 -15.63
CA GLY A 20 -10.38 5.69 -15.04
C GLY A 20 -10.36 5.80 -13.52
N GLY A 21 -9.48 5.07 -12.83
CA GLY A 21 -9.39 5.08 -11.36
C GLY A 21 -10.61 4.50 -10.62
N GLU A 22 -11.64 4.07 -11.33
CA GLU A 22 -12.88 3.52 -10.75
C GLU A 22 -12.80 2.01 -10.53
N GLU A 23 -13.38 1.53 -9.42
CA GLU A 23 -13.50 0.11 -9.14
C GLU A 23 -14.53 -0.55 -10.08
N ILE A 24 -14.21 -1.74 -10.60
CA ILE A 24 -15.11 -2.49 -11.49
C ILE A 24 -15.64 -3.71 -10.74
N VAL A 25 -16.96 -3.72 -10.49
CA VAL A 25 -17.66 -4.88 -9.92
C VAL A 25 -18.08 -5.86 -11.02
N ILE A 26 -17.67 -7.12 -10.86
CA ILE A 26 -17.97 -8.23 -11.77
C ILE A 26 -19.17 -9.02 -11.23
N MET A 27 -20.18 -9.19 -12.07
CA MET A 27 -21.45 -9.83 -11.77
C MET A 27 -21.58 -11.16 -12.54
N ARG A 28 -22.14 -12.19 -11.90
CA ARG A 28 -22.58 -13.43 -12.56
C ARG A 28 -23.94 -13.81 -12.01
N ASN A 29 -24.92 -14.09 -12.88
CA ASN A 29 -26.30 -14.38 -12.48
C ASN A 29 -26.89 -13.32 -11.53
N HIS A 30 -26.69 -12.04 -11.85
CA HIS A 30 -27.10 -10.89 -11.02
C HIS A 30 -26.50 -10.82 -9.61
N GLN A 31 -25.47 -11.61 -9.31
CA GLN A 31 -24.75 -11.58 -8.04
C GLN A 31 -23.32 -11.05 -8.24
N PRO A 32 -22.81 -10.18 -7.35
CA PRO A 32 -21.41 -9.78 -7.39
C PRO A 32 -20.52 -10.97 -7.03
N VAL A 33 -19.55 -11.27 -7.88
CA VAL A 33 -18.63 -12.41 -7.70
C VAL A 33 -17.18 -11.99 -7.54
N ALA A 34 -16.82 -10.81 -8.01
CA ALA A 34 -15.47 -10.27 -7.88
C ALA A 34 -15.47 -8.74 -8.05
N ARG A 35 -14.36 -8.12 -7.65
CA ARG A 35 -14.10 -6.70 -7.85
C ARG A 35 -12.67 -6.50 -8.33
N LEU A 36 -12.49 -5.69 -9.36
CA LEU A 36 -11.20 -5.20 -9.81
C LEU A 36 -11.02 -3.80 -9.26
N VAL A 37 -9.93 -3.58 -8.54
CA VAL A 37 -9.51 -2.27 -8.05
C VAL A 37 -8.29 -1.86 -8.86
N PRO A 38 -8.15 -0.59 -9.27
CA PRO A 38 -6.91 -0.11 -9.83
C PRO A 38 -5.75 -0.43 -8.89
N GLY A 39 -4.61 -0.85 -9.44
CA GLY A 39 -3.38 -0.87 -8.66
C GLY A 39 -3.12 0.54 -8.12
N ALA A 40 -2.41 0.65 -6.98
CA ALA A 40 -2.02 1.95 -6.47
C ALA A 40 -1.41 2.76 -7.63
N PRO A 41 -1.87 4.00 -7.88
CA PRO A 41 -1.20 4.87 -8.85
C PRO A 41 0.28 4.86 -8.47
N ARG A 42 1.19 4.92 -9.46
CA ARG A 42 2.64 4.96 -9.19
C ARG A 42 2.90 6.05 -8.16
N MET A 43 3.02 5.62 -6.90
CA MET A 43 3.12 6.48 -5.75
C MET A 43 4.61 6.50 -5.46
N THR A 44 5.18 7.69 -5.53
CA THR A 44 6.56 7.86 -5.09
C THR A 44 6.64 7.49 -3.61
N ALA A 45 7.82 7.02 -3.17
CA ALA A 45 8.03 6.74 -1.74
C ALA A 45 7.66 7.96 -0.86
N LEU A 46 7.89 9.19 -1.37
CA LEU A 46 7.51 10.42 -0.70
C LEU A 46 5.99 10.56 -0.53
N GLU A 47 5.20 10.32 -1.58
CA GLU A 47 3.74 10.37 -1.49
C GLU A 47 3.21 9.28 -0.54
N ALA A 48 3.77 8.06 -0.60
CA ALA A 48 3.37 6.95 0.26
C ALA A 48 3.59 7.23 1.76
N LEU A 49 4.62 8.02 2.06
CA LEU A 49 5.00 8.38 3.42
C LEU A 49 4.43 9.76 3.84
N ALA A 50 3.77 10.50 2.95
CA ALA A 50 3.27 11.86 3.23
C ALA A 50 2.17 11.88 4.30
N ASP A 51 1.41 10.79 4.45
CA ASP A 51 0.38 10.64 5.49
C ASP A 51 0.93 10.00 6.79
N ILE A 52 2.24 9.72 6.86
CA ILE A 52 2.91 9.44 8.13
C ILE A 52 3.04 10.78 8.87
N HIS A 53 1.93 11.20 9.48
CA HIS A 53 1.84 12.48 10.17
C HIS A 53 2.49 12.49 11.57
N ARG A 54 3.35 11.51 11.83
CA ARG A 54 4.17 11.41 13.03
C ARG A 54 5.53 10.88 12.62
N THR A 55 6.29 11.71 11.92
CA THR A 55 7.74 11.65 12.10
C THR A 55 7.97 11.77 13.60
N LEU A 56 8.56 10.73 14.20
CA LEU A 56 9.05 10.82 15.58
C LEU A 56 9.93 12.07 15.62
N ASP A 57 9.64 12.99 16.54
CA ASP A 57 10.59 14.08 16.77
C ASP A 57 11.93 13.50 17.28
N ASP A 58 12.99 14.30 17.26
CA ASP A 58 14.33 13.82 17.67
C ASP A 58 14.31 13.18 19.07
N SER A 59 13.45 13.67 19.97
CA SER A 59 13.34 13.15 21.33
C SER A 59 12.62 11.79 21.38
N GLU A 60 11.56 11.62 20.58
CA GLU A 60 10.84 10.36 20.43
C GLU A 60 11.70 9.31 19.71
N GLY A 61 12.51 9.73 18.74
CA GLY A 61 13.48 8.89 18.04
C GLY A 61 14.55 8.35 18.99
N GLU A 62 15.16 9.22 19.81
CA GLU A 62 16.14 8.82 20.82
C GLU A 62 15.54 7.89 21.89
N ALA A 63 14.32 8.19 22.36
CA ALA A 63 13.61 7.35 23.32
C ALA A 63 13.32 5.94 22.76
N TRP A 64 12.93 5.87 21.48
CA TRP A 64 12.72 4.59 20.80
C TRP A 64 14.03 3.81 20.65
N LEU A 65 15.12 4.47 20.25
CA LEU A 65 16.45 3.84 20.13
C LEU A 65 16.96 3.30 21.46
N ALA A 66 16.80 4.06 22.55
CA ALA A 66 17.16 3.62 23.89
C ALA A 66 16.34 2.39 24.31
N THR A 67 15.04 2.40 24.05
CA THR A 67 14.14 1.28 24.34
C THR A 67 14.53 0.03 23.54
N ALA A 68 14.73 0.16 22.23
CA ALA A 68 15.12 -0.94 21.35
C ALA A 68 16.46 -1.58 21.76
N ARG A 69 17.45 -0.77 22.14
CA ARG A 69 18.75 -1.24 22.64
C ARG A 69 18.66 -1.91 24.01
N SER A 70 17.68 -1.56 24.82
CA SER A 70 17.46 -2.17 26.13
C SER A 70 16.68 -3.49 26.08
N ALA A 71 15.91 -3.72 25.00
CA ALA A 71 15.00 -4.85 24.88
C ALA A 71 15.72 -6.20 24.66
N ASP A 72 16.75 -6.22 23.82
CA ASP A 72 17.52 -7.43 23.53
C ASP A 72 18.94 -7.12 23.00
N ARG A 73 19.91 -8.00 23.30
CA ARG A 73 21.32 -7.79 22.98
C ARG A 73 21.64 -7.94 21.49
N LEU A 74 20.85 -8.71 20.75
CA LEU A 74 20.98 -8.89 19.30
C LEU A 74 20.41 -7.67 18.58
N LEU A 75 19.20 -7.24 18.98
CA LEU A 75 18.58 -5.98 18.54
C LEU A 75 19.48 -4.77 18.80
N ALA A 76 20.12 -4.68 19.97
CA ALA A 76 21.03 -3.59 20.28
C ALA A 76 22.23 -3.47 19.32
N ARG A 77 22.68 -4.58 18.72
CA ARG A 77 23.80 -4.59 17.76
C ARG A 77 23.38 -4.19 16.36
N GLU A 78 22.14 -4.52 16.00
CA GLU A 78 21.58 -4.29 14.67
C GLU A 78 20.91 -2.91 14.55
N THR A 79 20.44 -2.36 15.67
CA THR A 79 19.80 -1.04 15.72
C THR A 79 20.85 0.07 15.56
N ARG A 80 20.96 0.60 14.34
CA ARG A 80 21.81 1.73 13.98
C ARG A 80 20.96 2.89 13.51
N ASP A 81 21.44 4.11 13.76
CA ASP A 81 20.89 5.28 13.09
C ASP A 81 21.31 5.21 11.61
N PRO A 82 20.37 5.11 10.66
CA PRO A 82 20.69 5.06 9.23
C PRO A 82 21.04 6.43 8.64
N TRP A 83 20.89 7.52 9.42
CA TRP A 83 21.09 8.90 8.98
C TRP A 83 22.27 9.62 9.66
N ALA A 84 22.96 8.97 10.60
CA ALA A 84 24.19 9.48 11.24
C ALA A 84 25.42 9.42 10.32
#